data_AF-A0A1N7DI29-F1
#
_entry.id   AF-A0A1N7DI29-F1
#
_cell.length_a   1.000
_cell.length_b   1.000
_cell.length_c   1.000
_cell.angle_alpha   90.00
_cell.angle_beta   90.00
_cell.angle_gamma   90.00
#
_symmetry.space_group_name_H-M   'P 1'
#
loop_
_entity.id
_entity.type
_entity.pdbx_description
1 polymer ?
#
loop_
_entity_poly.entity_id
_entity_poly.type
_entity_poly.pdbx_seq_one_letter_code
_entity_poly.pdbx_strand_id
1 'polypeptide(L)'
;MSVLEFICDEEAIPVMECPTCGKTLLTEHGMRQHHTKVHGEPLPNRTCRGCGLEFYDPKARRTFCADCNPNAGKHNGNWSDAMETTSCERCGEEFDYYPSNKDGKYCSSCIDAADGLLPENPATNGDRVTVHCRACDATLEVRPARLEEQTRGFFCTLECYGAWLSENVVGSDHHQWEGGPITYGQRWWRIRRQALERDGYECQHCGVDADELGQNPDVHHRQPVRSFDQPEAAHTMDNVITLCRSCHRRVEEGTIAVSARDER
;
A
#
# COMPACT_ATOMS: atom_id res chain seq x y z
N MET A 1 -67.86 -29.58 18.99
CA MET A 1 -66.52 -29.45 18.41
C MET A 1 -65.85 -28.26 19.07
N SER A 2 -64.67 -28.42 19.64
CA SER A 2 -63.95 -27.30 20.28
C SER A 2 -63.24 -26.49 19.20
N VAL A 3 -63.35 -25.16 19.26
CA VAL A 3 -62.50 -24.25 18.49
C VAL A 3 -61.29 -23.97 19.37
N LEU A 4 -60.10 -24.37 18.93
CA LEU A 4 -58.85 -24.04 19.60
C LEU A 4 -58.44 -22.63 19.17
N GLU A 5 -58.51 -21.67 20.09
CA GLU A 5 -57.97 -20.34 19.88
C GLU A 5 -56.43 -20.43 19.86
N PHE A 6 -55.84 -20.14 18.70
CA PHE A 6 -54.40 -20.11 18.53
C PHE A 6 -53.89 -18.78 19.09
N ILE A 7 -53.57 -18.76 20.38
CA ILE A 7 -52.90 -17.62 21.02
C ILE A 7 -51.46 -17.60 20.51
N CYS A 8 -51.17 -16.68 19.58
CA CYS A 8 -49.81 -16.32 19.25
C CYS A 8 -49.30 -15.38 20.34
N ASP A 9 -48.32 -15.81 21.13
CA ASP A 9 -47.55 -14.90 21.98
C ASP A 9 -46.81 -13.88 21.10
N GLU A 10 -47.16 -12.60 21.21
CA GLU A 10 -46.40 -11.52 20.59
C GLU A 10 -45.09 -11.32 21.37
N GLU A 11 -44.01 -11.99 20.92
CA GLU A 11 -42.66 -11.69 21.41
C GLU A 11 -42.34 -10.21 21.18
N ALA A 12 -42.35 -9.42 22.25
CA ALA A 12 -42.20 -7.98 22.19
C ALA A 12 -40.84 -7.60 21.59
N ILE A 13 -40.87 -6.99 20.39
CA ILE A 13 -39.67 -6.54 19.69
C ILE A 13 -38.87 -5.61 20.62
N PRO A 14 -37.58 -5.88 20.88
CA PRO A 14 -36.78 -5.08 21.81
C PRO A 14 -36.54 -3.67 21.25
N VAL A 15 -37.36 -2.72 21.70
CA VAL A 15 -37.21 -1.29 21.37
C VAL A 15 -36.19 -0.62 22.27
N MET A 16 -35.39 0.26 21.68
CA MET A 16 -34.34 1.02 22.39
C MET A 16 -34.81 2.46 22.59
N GLU A 17 -34.90 2.89 23.85
CA GLU A 17 -35.27 4.26 24.20
C GLU A 17 -34.07 5.21 24.19
N CYS A 18 -34.28 6.43 23.73
CA CYS A 18 -33.28 7.50 23.79
C CYS A 18 -33.20 8.07 25.22
N PRO A 19 -32.05 7.99 25.92
CA PRO A 19 -31.97 8.36 27.33
C PRO A 19 -32.24 9.85 27.64
N THR A 20 -32.12 10.74 26.64
CA THR A 20 -32.37 12.18 26.81
C THR A 20 -33.85 12.58 26.67
N CYS A 21 -34.65 11.81 25.92
CA CYS A 21 -36.00 12.22 25.53
C CYS A 21 -37.05 11.10 25.46
N GLY A 22 -36.74 9.88 25.90
CA GLY A 22 -37.67 8.75 25.94
C GLY A 22 -38.13 8.22 24.57
N LYS A 23 -37.55 8.70 23.47
CA LYS A 23 -37.99 8.29 22.12
C LYS A 23 -37.61 6.83 21.86
N THR A 24 -38.61 5.97 21.73
CA THR A 24 -38.47 4.57 21.30
C THR A 24 -38.03 4.45 19.84
N LEU A 25 -37.05 3.60 19.57
CA LEU A 25 -36.51 3.32 18.24
C LEU A 25 -36.19 1.84 18.06
N LEU A 26 -36.39 1.32 16.85
CA LEU A 26 -36.36 -0.12 16.53
C LEU A 26 -34.96 -0.77 16.59
N THR A 27 -33.88 0.00 16.73
CA THR A 27 -32.51 -0.53 16.83
C THR A 27 -31.62 0.38 17.68
N GLU A 28 -30.64 -0.20 18.36
CA GLU A 28 -29.62 0.55 19.11
C GLU A 28 -28.84 1.51 18.19
N HIS A 29 -28.51 1.09 16.96
CA HIS A 29 -27.84 1.95 15.99
C HIS A 29 -28.70 3.17 15.59
N GLY A 30 -30.00 2.97 15.38
CA GLY A 30 -30.95 4.05 15.14
C GLY A 30 -31.07 5.01 16.34
N MET A 31 -31.09 4.47 17.56
CA MET A 31 -31.11 5.25 18.81
C MET A 31 -29.84 6.09 18.96
N ARG A 32 -28.65 5.50 18.78
CA ARG A 32 -27.36 6.21 18.80
C ARG A 32 -27.26 7.30 17.73
N GLN A 33 -27.72 7.03 16.50
CA GLN A 33 -27.79 8.05 15.45
C GLN A 33 -28.73 9.20 15.83
N HIS A 34 -29.91 8.89 16.36
CA HIS A 34 -30.88 9.89 16.81
C HIS A 34 -30.29 10.77 17.91
N HIS A 35 -29.71 10.18 18.96
CA HIS A 35 -29.10 10.92 20.07
C HIS A 35 -28.03 11.88 19.57
N THR A 36 -27.07 11.39 18.77
CA THR A 36 -26.00 12.21 18.21
C THR A 36 -26.52 13.34 17.31
N LYS A 37 -27.57 13.09 16.51
CA LYS A 37 -28.13 14.06 15.55
C LYS A 37 -29.08 15.10 16.18
N VAL A 38 -29.71 14.80 17.32
CA VAL A 38 -30.75 15.65 17.94
C VAL A 38 -30.28 16.27 19.26
N HIS A 39 -29.34 15.63 19.96
CA HIS A 39 -28.79 16.11 21.23
C HIS A 39 -27.29 16.48 21.14
N GLY A 40 -26.67 16.31 19.96
CA GLY A 40 -25.28 16.72 19.66
C GLY A 40 -24.19 15.82 20.23
N GLU A 41 -24.45 15.17 21.37
CA GLU A 41 -23.49 14.29 22.03
C GLU A 41 -23.60 12.83 21.56
N PRO A 42 -22.48 12.13 21.28
CA PRO A 42 -22.48 10.71 20.93
C PRO A 42 -22.47 9.81 22.17
N LEU A 43 -23.39 8.85 22.25
CA LEU A 43 -23.47 7.91 23.36
C LEU A 43 -22.24 6.99 23.47
N PRO A 44 -21.78 6.65 24.69
CA PRO A 44 -20.64 5.76 24.90
C PRO A 44 -20.75 4.42 24.15
N ASN A 45 -19.65 4.01 23.52
CA ASN A 45 -19.56 2.76 22.74
C ASN A 45 -18.40 1.86 23.17
N ARG A 46 -17.66 2.25 24.22
CA ARG A 46 -16.54 1.51 24.81
C ARG A 46 -16.56 1.65 26.34
N THR A 47 -16.16 0.61 27.04
CA THR A 47 -15.95 0.60 28.50
C THR A 47 -14.46 0.54 28.80
N CYS A 48 -13.95 1.39 29.68
CA CYS A 48 -12.53 1.44 30.03
C CYS A 48 -12.12 0.24 30.89
N ARG A 49 -11.17 -0.58 30.41
CA ARG A 49 -10.66 -1.73 31.19
C ARG A 49 -9.95 -1.34 32.51
N GLY A 50 -9.45 -0.10 32.62
CA GLY A 50 -8.73 0.38 33.80
C GLY A 50 -9.63 0.88 34.94
N CYS A 51 -10.74 1.55 34.63
CA CYS A 51 -11.58 2.23 35.62
C CYS A 51 -13.09 1.98 35.49
N GLY A 52 -13.53 1.16 34.53
CA GLY A 52 -14.94 0.86 34.28
C GLY A 52 -15.74 1.98 33.60
N LEU A 53 -15.21 3.20 33.49
CA LEU A 53 -15.91 4.33 32.86
C LEU A 53 -16.26 4.03 31.40
N GLU A 54 -17.50 4.31 31.02
CA GLU A 54 -17.94 4.28 29.63
C GLU A 54 -17.55 5.56 28.90
N PHE A 55 -17.11 5.43 27.65
CA PHE A 55 -16.70 6.55 26.81
C PHE A 55 -17.01 6.31 25.33
N TYR A 56 -16.93 7.37 24.52
CA TYR A 56 -17.09 7.30 23.08
C TYR A 56 -15.73 7.30 22.35
N ASP A 57 -15.56 6.37 21.41
CA ASP A 57 -14.48 6.33 20.44
C ASP A 57 -15.06 6.28 19.01
N PRO A 58 -14.86 7.32 18.16
CA PRO A 58 -15.31 7.35 16.77
C PRO A 58 -14.83 6.17 15.90
N LYS A 59 -13.75 5.48 16.29
CA LYS A 59 -13.20 4.32 15.57
C LYS A 59 -13.41 2.99 16.29
N ALA A 60 -14.00 2.99 17.49
CA ALA A 60 -14.26 1.83 18.35
C ALA A 60 -13.05 0.88 18.59
N ARG A 61 -11.82 1.42 18.63
CA ARG A 61 -10.55 0.68 18.79
C ARG A 61 -9.93 0.81 20.18
N ARG A 62 -10.25 1.85 20.94
CA ARG A 62 -9.67 2.12 22.28
C ARG A 62 -10.17 1.13 23.33
N THR A 63 -9.28 0.68 24.20
CA THR A 63 -9.58 -0.24 25.33
C THR A 63 -9.55 0.48 26.69
N PHE A 64 -9.04 1.70 26.71
CA PHE A 64 -8.93 2.56 27.88
C PHE A 64 -9.45 3.96 27.53
N CYS A 65 -9.93 4.71 28.52
CA CYS A 65 -10.17 6.15 28.40
C CYS A 65 -8.84 6.91 28.25
N ALA A 66 -8.88 8.24 28.14
CA ALA A 66 -7.68 9.06 27.99
C ALA A 66 -6.71 8.88 29.17
N ASP A 67 -7.24 8.93 30.39
CA ASP A 67 -6.48 8.99 31.65
C ASP A 67 -5.92 7.63 32.08
N CYS A 68 -6.60 6.55 31.69
CA CYS A 68 -6.15 5.17 31.97
C CYS A 68 -5.41 4.52 30.80
N ASN A 69 -5.04 5.27 29.75
CA ASN A 69 -4.28 4.72 28.62
C ASN A 69 -2.84 4.40 29.06
N PRO A 70 -2.43 3.12 29.12
CA PRO A 70 -1.10 2.73 29.61
C PRO A 70 0.04 3.14 28.67
N ASN A 71 -0.27 3.67 27.48
CA ASN A 71 0.70 4.18 26.51
C ASN A 71 0.52 5.70 26.27
N ALA A 72 -0.01 6.45 27.24
CA ALA A 72 -0.13 7.91 27.21
C ALA A 72 0.83 8.60 28.19
N GLY A 73 1.13 9.88 27.92
CA GLY A 73 2.00 10.70 28.76
C GLY A 73 3.31 9.98 29.09
N LYS A 74 3.66 9.94 30.37
CA LYS A 74 4.93 9.36 30.88
C LYS A 74 5.15 7.88 30.59
N HIS A 75 4.13 7.16 30.13
CA HIS A 75 4.22 5.74 29.81
C HIS A 75 4.37 5.48 28.29
N ASN A 76 4.31 6.51 27.46
CA ASN A 76 4.68 6.40 26.04
C ASN A 76 6.20 6.38 25.89
N GLY A 77 6.76 5.34 25.23
CA GLY A 77 8.19 5.26 24.93
C GLY A 77 8.72 6.36 23.99
N ASN A 78 7.84 7.16 23.40
CA ASN A 78 8.16 8.36 22.62
C ASN A 78 7.50 9.62 23.23
N TRP A 79 7.59 9.79 24.55
CA TRP A 79 7.11 10.98 25.26
C TRP A 79 8.15 12.11 25.23
N SER A 80 7.79 13.26 24.64
CA SER A 80 8.66 14.43 24.47
C SER A 80 9.00 15.15 25.77
N ASP A 81 8.04 15.21 26.70
CA ASP A 81 8.14 16.09 27.88
C ASP A 81 8.86 15.38 29.05
N ALA A 82 9.64 14.35 28.71
CA ALA A 82 10.47 13.53 29.57
C ALA A 82 11.87 14.12 29.83
N MET A 83 12.18 15.29 29.26
CA MET A 83 13.50 15.89 29.38
C MET A 83 13.76 16.39 30.80
N GLU A 84 14.98 16.16 31.27
CA GLU A 84 15.55 16.74 32.48
C GLU A 84 16.72 17.65 32.10
N THR A 85 16.93 18.73 32.86
CA THR A 85 18.07 19.64 32.70
C THR A 85 19.14 19.32 33.73
N THR A 86 20.41 19.31 33.33
CA THR A 86 21.55 18.97 34.19
C THR A 86 22.83 19.68 33.71
N SER A 87 23.83 19.83 34.58
CA SER A 87 25.11 20.42 34.22
C SER A 87 26.12 19.37 33.74
N CYS A 88 26.92 19.72 32.73
CA CYS A 88 27.93 18.83 32.19
C CYS A 88 29.16 18.74 33.10
N GLU A 89 29.56 17.54 33.49
CA GLU A 89 30.75 17.28 34.30
C GLU A 89 32.07 17.80 33.68
N ARG A 90 32.14 18.00 32.35
CA ARG A 90 33.34 18.45 31.62
C ARG A 90 33.44 19.97 31.44
N CYS A 91 32.33 20.69 31.26
CA CYS A 91 32.32 22.14 31.00
C CYS A 91 31.48 22.99 31.98
N GLY A 92 30.69 22.36 32.85
CA GLY A 92 29.77 23.03 33.78
C GLY A 92 28.49 23.59 33.14
N GLU A 93 28.38 23.56 31.82
CA GLU A 93 27.27 24.10 31.04
C GLU A 93 25.99 23.26 31.22
N GLU A 94 24.84 23.90 31.38
CA GLU A 94 23.54 23.23 31.52
C GLU A 94 23.02 22.74 30.17
N PHE A 95 22.45 21.54 30.14
CA PHE A 95 21.87 20.95 28.94
C PHE A 95 20.68 20.03 29.27
N ASP A 96 19.74 19.95 28.34
CA ASP A 96 18.60 19.03 28.43
C ASP A 96 18.96 17.63 27.90
N TYR A 97 18.42 16.60 28.54
CA TYR A 97 18.58 15.22 28.12
C TYR A 97 17.33 14.38 28.41
N TYR A 98 17.18 13.27 27.70
CA TYR A 98 16.18 12.25 27.99
C TYR A 98 16.81 11.18 28.90
N PRO A 99 16.35 10.97 30.14
CA PRO A 99 16.88 9.93 31.04
C PRO A 99 16.67 8.50 30.51
N SER A 100 15.72 8.29 29.60
CA SER A 100 15.54 7.04 28.85
C SER A 100 16.66 6.74 27.86
N ASN A 101 17.47 7.74 27.50
CA ASN A 101 18.44 7.66 26.39
C ASN A 101 19.90 7.80 26.86
N LYS A 102 20.18 8.55 27.94
CA LYS A 102 21.54 8.69 28.52
C LYS A 102 21.51 9.15 29.99
N ASP A 103 22.59 8.88 30.72
CA ASP A 103 22.82 9.24 32.14
C ASP A 103 22.86 10.75 32.49
N GLY A 104 22.78 11.67 31.53
CA GLY A 104 22.84 13.12 31.81
C GLY A 104 24.20 13.67 32.28
N LYS A 105 25.32 12.94 32.12
CA LYS A 105 26.64 13.38 32.63
C LYS A 105 27.38 14.38 31.72
N TYR A 106 27.22 14.26 30.40
CA TYR A 106 27.91 15.10 29.41
C TYR A 106 26.97 15.66 28.34
N CYS A 107 27.17 16.93 27.99
CA CYS A 107 26.52 17.60 26.87
C CYS A 107 27.08 17.07 25.53
N SER A 108 26.37 17.30 24.41
CA SER A 108 26.78 16.82 23.08
C SER A 108 28.15 17.35 22.66
N SER A 109 28.40 18.66 22.78
CA SER A 109 29.69 19.27 22.43
C SER A 109 30.88 18.65 23.17
N CYS A 110 30.69 18.23 24.42
CA CYS A 110 31.71 17.54 25.22
C CYS A 110 31.90 16.06 24.87
N ILE A 111 30.94 15.44 24.18
CA ILE A 111 31.00 14.07 23.64
C ILE A 111 31.62 14.11 22.24
N ASP A 112 31.19 15.05 21.39
CA ASP A 112 31.68 15.23 20.02
C ASP A 112 33.17 15.64 20.00
N ALA A 113 33.62 16.40 21.00
CA ALA A 113 35.01 16.79 21.20
C ALA A 113 35.80 15.82 22.13
N ALA A 114 35.50 14.52 22.11
CA ALA A 114 36.21 13.48 22.88
C ALA A 114 36.92 12.47 21.97
N ASP A 115 38.25 12.52 21.95
CA ASP A 115 39.09 11.65 21.12
C ASP A 115 38.84 10.16 21.41
N GLY A 116 38.61 9.37 20.35
CA GLY A 116 38.43 7.92 20.44
C GLY A 116 37.08 7.45 21.00
N LEU A 117 36.15 8.35 21.33
CA LEU A 117 34.80 7.98 21.80
C LEU A 117 33.83 7.67 20.64
N LEU A 118 33.99 8.40 19.53
CA LEU A 118 33.23 8.20 18.29
C LEU A 118 33.99 7.28 17.30
N PRO A 119 33.28 6.52 16.44
CA PRO A 119 33.92 5.76 15.37
C PRO A 119 34.53 6.71 14.32
N GLU A 120 35.50 6.22 13.54
CA GLU A 120 36.22 7.01 12.51
C GLU A 120 35.30 7.64 11.44
N ASN A 121 34.10 7.09 11.25
CA ASN A 121 33.05 7.65 10.41
C ASN A 121 31.74 7.78 11.22
N PRO A 122 31.55 8.85 12.00
CA PRO A 122 30.34 9.06 12.78
C PRO A 122 29.19 9.50 11.86
N ALA A 123 27.98 9.02 12.13
CA ALA A 123 26.79 9.30 11.32
C ALA A 123 26.29 10.76 11.51
N THR A 124 26.97 11.72 10.88
CA THR A 124 26.64 13.13 11.01
C THR A 124 25.28 13.48 10.36
N ASN A 125 24.57 14.41 11.00
CA ASN A 125 23.45 15.10 10.38
C ASN A 125 23.97 16.29 9.55
N GLY A 126 24.80 15.99 8.55
CA GLY A 126 25.35 17.00 7.64
C GLY A 126 24.23 17.76 6.90
N ASP A 127 24.55 19.01 6.54
CA ASP A 127 23.60 19.97 5.98
C ASP A 127 22.83 19.43 4.78
N ARG A 128 21.56 19.82 4.68
CA ARG A 128 20.70 19.39 3.58
C ARG A 128 21.08 20.15 2.31
N VAL A 129 21.28 19.41 1.22
CA VAL A 129 21.55 19.98 -0.10
C VAL A 129 20.24 20.16 -0.86
N THR A 130 20.08 21.34 -1.43
CA THR A 130 18.97 21.70 -2.32
C THR A 130 19.14 21.01 -3.67
N VAL A 131 18.12 20.28 -4.11
CA VAL A 131 18.04 19.60 -5.41
C VAL A 131 16.68 19.84 -6.07
N HIS A 132 16.59 19.63 -7.37
CA HIS A 132 15.37 19.82 -8.14
C HIS A 132 14.72 18.48 -8.51
N CYS A 133 13.39 18.45 -8.52
CA CYS A 133 12.62 17.32 -9.03
C CYS A 133 12.76 17.22 -10.56
N ARG A 134 13.31 16.12 -11.10
CA ARG A 134 13.52 15.96 -12.56
C ARG A 134 12.23 15.92 -13.41
N ALA A 135 11.05 15.90 -12.78
CA ALA A 135 9.76 15.84 -13.47
C ALA A 135 8.91 17.13 -13.38
N CYS A 136 9.12 17.97 -12.36
CA CYS A 136 8.33 19.18 -12.14
C CYS A 136 9.13 20.39 -11.63
N ASP A 137 10.46 20.28 -11.63
CA ASP A 137 11.46 21.26 -11.17
C ASP A 137 11.36 21.74 -9.71
N ALA A 138 10.34 21.28 -8.97
CA ALA A 138 10.11 21.62 -7.58
C ALA A 138 11.33 21.33 -6.69
N THR A 139 11.66 22.30 -5.85
CA THR A 139 12.79 22.26 -4.91
C THR A 139 12.59 21.23 -3.81
N LEU A 140 13.62 20.42 -3.55
CA LEU A 140 13.67 19.36 -2.55
C LEU A 140 14.95 19.49 -1.73
N GLU A 141 14.90 19.12 -0.45
CA GLU A 141 16.08 19.06 0.42
C GLU A 141 16.49 17.62 0.71
N VAL A 142 17.72 17.21 0.40
CA VAL A 142 18.22 15.84 0.60
C VAL A 142 19.53 15.80 1.39
N ARG A 143 19.88 14.65 1.97
CA ARG A 143 21.21 14.46 2.60
C ARG A 143 22.28 14.30 1.51
N PRO A 144 23.52 14.82 1.70
CA PRO A 144 24.58 14.78 0.69
C PRO A 144 24.86 13.38 0.13
N ALA A 145 24.95 12.35 0.99
CA ALA A 145 25.20 10.96 0.58
C ALA A 145 24.19 10.44 -0.47
N ARG A 146 22.96 10.96 -0.47
CA ARG A 146 21.91 10.57 -1.41
C ARG A 146 22.12 11.10 -2.83
N LEU A 147 23.02 12.07 -3.02
CA LEU A 147 23.41 12.61 -4.33
C LEU A 147 24.22 11.57 -5.12
N GLU A 148 25.13 10.87 -4.45
CA GLU A 148 26.04 9.89 -5.04
C GLU A 148 25.31 8.59 -5.44
N GLU A 149 24.28 8.21 -4.68
CA GLU A 149 23.44 7.04 -4.95
C GLU A 149 22.44 7.25 -6.11
N GLN A 150 21.97 8.48 -6.35
CA GLN A 150 20.80 8.76 -7.19
C GLN A 150 21.13 9.09 -8.65
N THR A 151 21.55 8.07 -9.40
CA THR A 151 21.76 8.17 -10.86
C THR A 151 20.53 8.71 -11.61
N ARG A 152 19.33 8.25 -11.24
CA ARG A 152 18.03 8.70 -11.80
C ARG A 152 17.55 10.04 -11.24
N GLY A 153 18.23 10.61 -10.24
CA GLY A 153 17.91 11.90 -9.64
C GLY A 153 16.72 11.85 -8.67
N PHE A 154 16.14 13.02 -8.41
CA PHE A 154 15.16 13.22 -7.34
C PHE A 154 13.77 13.55 -7.89
N PHE A 155 12.75 13.15 -7.14
CA PHE A 155 11.34 13.21 -7.55
C PHE A 155 10.46 13.62 -6.37
N CYS A 156 9.42 14.42 -6.66
CA CYS A 156 8.52 14.97 -5.65
C CYS A 156 7.63 13.91 -4.98
N THR A 157 7.17 12.95 -5.78
CA THR A 157 6.21 11.88 -5.47
C THR A 157 6.49 10.68 -6.36
N LEU A 158 5.78 9.57 -6.12
CA LEU A 158 5.78 8.42 -7.04
C LEU A 158 5.23 8.79 -8.43
N GLU A 159 4.32 9.77 -8.52
CA GLU A 159 3.77 10.28 -9.78
C GLU A 159 4.83 11.05 -10.57
N CYS A 160 5.58 11.94 -9.91
CA CYS A 160 6.77 12.60 -10.50
C CYS A 160 7.77 11.57 -11.06
N TYR A 161 8.05 10.49 -10.32
CA TYR A 161 8.95 9.43 -10.79
C TYR A 161 8.35 8.65 -11.97
N GLY A 162 7.07 8.29 -11.91
CA GLY A 162 6.37 7.54 -12.96
C GLY A 162 6.24 8.30 -14.28
N ALA A 163 5.99 9.62 -14.22
CA ALA A 163 5.98 10.49 -15.39
C ALA A 163 7.35 10.52 -16.07
N TRP A 164 8.40 10.85 -15.31
CA TRP A 164 9.77 10.88 -15.84
C TRP A 164 10.21 9.52 -16.42
N LEU A 165 9.88 8.41 -15.73
CA LEU A 165 10.18 7.05 -16.21
C LEU A 165 9.49 6.75 -17.54
N SER A 166 8.23 7.19 -17.70
CA SER A 166 7.43 6.98 -18.93
C SER A 166 7.91 7.81 -20.13
N GLU A 167 8.67 8.89 -19.88
CA GLU A 167 9.25 9.75 -20.91
C GLU A 167 10.71 9.39 -21.22
N ASN A 168 11.49 8.96 -20.22
CA ASN A 168 12.95 8.85 -20.29
C ASN A 168 13.47 7.39 -20.27
N VAL A 169 12.62 6.38 -20.04
CA VAL A 169 13.02 4.95 -20.02
C VAL A 169 12.06 4.14 -20.89
N VAL A 170 12.01 4.49 -22.17
CA VAL A 170 11.19 3.87 -23.21
C VAL A 170 12.04 3.47 -24.42
N GLY A 171 11.65 2.41 -25.12
CA GLY A 171 12.47 1.85 -26.20
C GLY A 171 13.81 1.33 -25.67
N SER A 172 14.90 1.69 -26.37
CA SER A 172 16.26 1.14 -26.19
C SER A 172 16.80 1.20 -24.77
N ASP A 173 16.34 2.17 -23.99
CA ASP A 173 16.92 2.50 -22.69
C ASP A 173 16.24 1.69 -21.57
N HIS A 174 15.23 0.88 -21.91
CA HIS A 174 14.62 -0.09 -21.02
C HIS A 174 15.27 -1.48 -21.16
N HIS A 175 15.75 -2.05 -20.05
CA HIS A 175 16.47 -3.34 -20.03
C HIS A 175 15.70 -4.58 -20.56
N GLN A 176 14.36 -4.54 -20.66
CA GLN A 176 13.54 -5.57 -21.33
C GLN A 176 13.23 -5.23 -22.80
N TRP A 177 14.00 -4.32 -23.42
CA TRP A 177 13.88 -3.99 -24.84
C TRP A 177 14.43 -5.13 -25.73
N GLU A 178 14.31 -5.08 -27.06
CA GLU A 178 14.89 -4.05 -27.92
C GLU A 178 13.82 -2.90 -28.46
N GLY A 179 13.22 -3.83 -29.33
CA GLY A 179 12.95 -3.80 -30.80
C GLY A 179 11.59 -3.21 -31.20
N GLY A 180 11.62 -2.22 -32.11
CA GLY A 180 10.62 -1.15 -32.26
C GLY A 180 9.16 -1.58 -32.58
N PRO A 181 8.23 -0.61 -32.72
CA PRO A 181 6.81 -0.90 -32.94
C PRO A 181 6.60 -1.73 -34.21
N ILE A 182 6.27 -3.02 -34.03
CA ILE A 182 6.01 -3.95 -35.13
C ILE A 182 4.62 -3.64 -35.69
N THR A 183 4.56 -3.12 -36.91
CA THR A 183 3.32 -2.79 -37.61
C THR A 183 2.58 -4.04 -38.10
N TYR A 184 1.84 -4.68 -37.19
CA TYR A 184 1.05 -5.87 -37.49
C TYR A 184 -0.06 -5.60 -38.53
N GLY A 185 0.16 -6.11 -39.75
CA GLY A 185 -0.80 -6.00 -40.86
C GLY A 185 -2.11 -6.78 -40.64
N GLN A 186 -3.07 -6.62 -41.57
CA GLN A 186 -4.42 -7.21 -41.47
C GLN A 186 -4.44 -8.74 -41.22
N ARG A 187 -3.41 -9.45 -41.69
CA ARG A 187 -3.21 -10.89 -41.46
C ARG A 187 -3.14 -11.25 -39.96
N TRP A 188 -2.54 -10.40 -39.13
CA TRP A 188 -2.47 -10.64 -37.68
C TRP A 188 -3.87 -10.67 -37.06
N TRP A 189 -4.72 -9.69 -37.35
CA TRP A 189 -6.06 -9.60 -36.78
C TRP A 189 -6.93 -10.80 -37.14
N ARG A 190 -6.74 -11.38 -38.34
CA ARG A 190 -7.36 -12.63 -38.75
C ARG A 190 -6.82 -13.82 -37.93
N ILE A 191 -5.51 -14.00 -37.85
CA ILE A 191 -4.87 -15.10 -37.10
C ILE A 191 -5.17 -15.02 -35.60
N ARG A 192 -5.13 -13.83 -35.00
CA ARG A 192 -5.49 -13.59 -33.59
C ARG A 192 -6.93 -14.00 -33.29
N ARG A 193 -7.87 -13.71 -34.19
CA ARG A 193 -9.27 -14.14 -34.05
C ARG A 193 -9.39 -15.66 -34.18
N GLN A 194 -8.80 -16.24 -35.22
CA GLN A 194 -8.84 -17.69 -35.45
C GLN A 194 -8.19 -18.48 -34.30
N ALA A 195 -7.16 -17.93 -33.63
CA ALA A 195 -6.55 -18.53 -32.44
C ALA A 195 -7.52 -18.53 -31.24
N LEU A 196 -8.18 -17.41 -30.96
CA LEU A 196 -9.21 -17.34 -29.90
C LEU A 196 -10.41 -18.25 -30.18
N GLU A 197 -10.87 -18.30 -31.43
CA GLU A 197 -11.96 -19.18 -31.88
C GLU A 197 -11.57 -20.67 -31.80
N ARG A 198 -10.33 -21.04 -32.15
CA ARG A 198 -9.77 -22.40 -32.01
C ARG A 198 -9.66 -22.81 -30.54
N ASP A 199 -9.11 -21.93 -29.73
CA ASP A 199 -8.72 -22.21 -28.34
C ASP A 199 -9.87 -21.97 -27.34
N GLY A 200 -11.12 -21.83 -27.82
CA GLY A 200 -12.33 -21.72 -26.99
C GLY A 200 -12.43 -20.42 -26.17
N TYR A 201 -11.60 -19.42 -26.46
CA TYR A 201 -11.32 -18.28 -25.57
C TYR A 201 -10.72 -18.68 -24.20
N GLU A 202 -10.16 -19.89 -24.08
CA GLU A 202 -9.47 -20.40 -22.89
C GLU A 202 -7.95 -20.20 -22.98
N CYS A 203 -7.26 -20.16 -21.84
CA CYS A 203 -5.80 -20.24 -21.75
C CYS A 203 -5.31 -21.67 -21.97
N GLN A 204 -4.63 -21.96 -23.08
CA GLN A 204 -4.21 -23.34 -23.40
C GLN A 204 -3.16 -23.95 -22.46
N HIS A 205 -2.58 -23.17 -21.54
CA HIS A 205 -1.70 -23.67 -20.48
C HIS A 205 -2.44 -24.03 -19.17
N CYS A 206 -3.44 -23.25 -18.73
CA CYS A 206 -4.08 -23.46 -17.41
C CYS A 206 -5.62 -23.57 -17.43
N GLY A 207 -6.27 -23.55 -18.60
CA GLY A 207 -7.71 -23.80 -18.76
C GLY A 207 -8.64 -22.67 -18.31
N VAL A 208 -8.12 -21.53 -17.84
CA VAL A 208 -8.96 -20.39 -17.44
C VAL A 208 -9.57 -19.71 -18.67
N ASP A 209 -10.88 -19.47 -18.64
CA ASP A 209 -11.65 -18.86 -19.72
C ASP A 209 -11.69 -17.32 -19.68
N ALA A 210 -12.33 -16.71 -20.68
CA ALA A 210 -12.43 -15.25 -20.80
C ALA A 210 -13.38 -14.60 -19.78
N ASP A 211 -14.34 -15.33 -19.22
CA ASP A 211 -15.30 -14.81 -18.24
C ASP A 211 -14.66 -14.78 -16.84
N GLU A 212 -13.92 -15.81 -16.42
CA GLU A 212 -13.11 -15.79 -15.19
C GLU A 212 -11.98 -14.74 -15.26
N LEU A 213 -11.40 -14.53 -16.45
CA LEU A 213 -10.42 -13.46 -16.67
C LEU A 213 -11.04 -12.05 -16.73
N GLY A 214 -12.35 -11.92 -16.96
CA GLY A 214 -13.03 -10.65 -17.27
C GLY A 214 -12.55 -9.99 -18.58
N GLN A 215 -11.77 -10.71 -19.39
CA GLN A 215 -11.23 -10.27 -20.68
C GLN A 215 -10.77 -11.49 -21.49
N ASN A 216 -10.78 -11.37 -22.83
CA ASN A 216 -10.17 -12.36 -23.72
C ASN A 216 -8.70 -12.63 -23.32
N PRO A 217 -8.21 -13.89 -23.43
CA PRO A 217 -6.79 -14.20 -23.40
C PRO A 217 -5.96 -13.42 -24.42
N ASP A 218 -4.67 -13.30 -24.15
CA ASP A 218 -3.68 -12.78 -25.09
C ASP A 218 -3.22 -13.90 -26.04
N VAL A 219 -2.85 -13.54 -27.26
CA VAL A 219 -2.37 -14.50 -28.27
C VAL A 219 -0.86 -14.34 -28.40
N HIS A 220 -0.14 -15.33 -27.92
CA HIS A 220 1.33 -15.37 -27.88
C HIS A 220 1.90 -15.99 -29.16
N HIS A 221 3.03 -15.48 -29.65
CA HIS A 221 3.80 -16.09 -30.73
C HIS A 221 4.83 -17.07 -30.17
N ARG A 222 4.75 -18.36 -30.51
CA ARG A 222 5.68 -19.41 -30.06
C ARG A 222 7.13 -19.12 -30.48
N GLN A 223 7.31 -18.69 -31.72
CA GLN A 223 8.55 -18.16 -32.26
C GLN A 223 8.37 -16.64 -32.47
N PRO A 224 9.14 -15.76 -31.78
CA PRO A 224 8.93 -14.31 -31.82
C PRO A 224 9.02 -13.73 -33.23
N VAL A 225 8.19 -12.72 -33.55
CA VAL A 225 8.07 -12.16 -34.92
C VAL A 225 9.40 -11.69 -35.50
N ARG A 226 10.32 -11.16 -34.67
CA ARG A 226 11.64 -10.68 -35.10
C ARG A 226 12.66 -11.78 -35.43
N SER A 227 12.28 -13.05 -35.30
CA SER A 227 13.10 -14.22 -35.72
C SER A 227 12.83 -14.67 -37.17
N PHE A 228 11.93 -14.00 -37.88
CA PHE A 228 11.60 -14.27 -39.28
C PHE A 228 12.10 -13.14 -40.17
N ASP A 229 12.67 -13.46 -41.34
CA ASP A 229 13.09 -12.46 -42.34
C ASP A 229 11.93 -11.62 -42.89
N GLN A 230 10.69 -12.11 -42.77
CA GLN A 230 9.45 -11.44 -43.14
C GLN A 230 8.44 -11.55 -41.98
N PRO A 231 8.05 -10.44 -41.33
CA PRO A 231 7.11 -10.46 -40.19
C PRO A 231 5.78 -11.18 -40.50
N GLU A 232 5.30 -11.12 -41.73
CA GLU A 232 4.09 -11.80 -42.20
C GLU A 232 4.16 -13.33 -42.09
N ALA A 233 5.37 -13.91 -42.14
CA ALA A 233 5.60 -15.34 -41.98
C ALA A 233 5.35 -15.82 -40.54
N ALA A 234 5.56 -14.95 -39.55
CA ALA A 234 5.28 -15.26 -38.14
C ALA A 234 3.77 -15.41 -37.85
N HIS A 235 2.90 -14.90 -38.73
CA HIS A 235 1.45 -14.95 -38.58
C HIS A 235 0.86 -16.21 -39.24
N THR A 236 1.03 -17.35 -38.58
CA THR A 236 0.41 -18.66 -38.89
C THR A 236 -0.30 -19.21 -37.64
N MET A 237 -1.23 -20.15 -37.82
CA MET A 237 -1.96 -20.77 -36.70
C MET A 237 -1.04 -21.63 -35.81
N ASP A 238 -0.01 -22.22 -36.41
CA ASP A 238 0.94 -23.13 -35.77
C ASP A 238 1.93 -22.37 -34.88
N ASN A 239 2.20 -21.11 -35.21
CA ASN A 239 3.07 -20.22 -34.45
C ASN A 239 2.32 -19.46 -33.33
N VAL A 240 1.02 -19.68 -33.10
CA VAL A 240 0.23 -18.91 -32.12
C VAL A 240 -0.59 -19.75 -31.15
N ILE A 241 -0.80 -19.23 -29.95
CA ILE A 241 -1.50 -19.89 -28.85
C ILE A 241 -2.12 -18.86 -27.89
N THR A 242 -3.33 -19.11 -27.37
CA THR A 242 -3.93 -18.27 -26.32
C THR A 242 -3.34 -18.56 -24.94
N LEU A 243 -3.03 -17.50 -24.20
CA LEU A 243 -2.56 -17.54 -22.82
C LEU A 243 -3.19 -16.41 -22.01
N CYS A 244 -3.56 -16.69 -20.76
CA CYS A 244 -3.88 -15.63 -19.81
C CYS A 244 -2.61 -14.84 -19.45
N ARG A 245 -2.77 -13.58 -19.02
CA ARG A 245 -1.67 -12.65 -18.73
C ARG A 245 -0.59 -13.20 -17.80
N SER A 246 -0.97 -14.05 -16.83
CA SER A 246 -0.03 -14.69 -15.90
C SER A 246 0.76 -15.85 -16.52
N CYS A 247 0.18 -16.58 -17.47
CA CYS A 247 0.90 -17.59 -18.24
C CYS A 247 1.74 -16.96 -19.36
N HIS A 248 1.23 -15.94 -20.04
CA HIS A 248 1.96 -15.18 -21.07
C HIS A 248 3.30 -14.66 -20.53
N ARG A 249 3.26 -13.93 -19.40
CA ARG A 249 4.47 -13.41 -18.77
C ARG A 249 5.46 -14.51 -18.36
N ARG A 250 4.97 -15.65 -17.85
CA ARG A 250 5.81 -16.79 -17.48
C ARG A 250 6.47 -17.49 -18.68
N VAL A 251 5.93 -17.34 -19.89
CA VAL A 251 6.56 -17.83 -21.14
C VAL A 251 7.62 -16.83 -21.61
N GLU A 252 7.34 -15.53 -21.55
CA GLU A 252 8.32 -14.45 -21.81
C GLU A 252 9.51 -14.50 -20.83
N GLU A 253 9.25 -14.82 -19.56
CA GLU A 253 10.25 -15.08 -18.50
C GLU A 253 10.99 -16.43 -18.69
N GLY A 254 10.75 -17.19 -19.77
CA GLY A 254 11.36 -18.50 -20.03
C GLY A 254 11.01 -19.60 -19.01
N THR A 255 10.04 -19.34 -18.12
CA THR A 255 9.66 -20.18 -16.98
C THR A 255 8.63 -21.26 -17.35
N ILE A 256 8.03 -21.18 -18.54
CA ILE A 256 7.20 -22.23 -19.15
C ILE A 256 7.64 -22.40 -20.60
N ALA A 257 7.92 -23.63 -21.02
CA ALA A 257 8.07 -23.97 -22.44
C ALA A 257 6.69 -24.24 -23.07
N VAL A 258 6.42 -23.65 -24.24
CA VAL A 258 5.15 -23.84 -24.96
C VAL A 258 5.38 -24.63 -26.24
N SER A 259 5.24 -25.95 -26.15
CA SER A 259 5.32 -26.83 -27.31
C SER A 259 4.11 -26.68 -28.23
N ALA A 260 4.19 -27.30 -29.42
CA ALA A 260 2.98 -27.81 -30.07
C ALA A 260 2.29 -28.80 -29.10
N ARG A 261 0.96 -28.80 -29.09
CA ARG A 261 0.18 -29.79 -28.34
C ARG A 261 -0.15 -30.93 -29.31
N ASP A 262 0.07 -32.17 -28.89
CA ASP A 262 -0.33 -33.34 -29.66
C ASP A 262 -1.85 -33.32 -29.94
N GLU A 263 -2.22 -33.92 -31.06
CA GLU A 263 -3.60 -34.06 -31.52
C GLU A 263 -4.43 -34.87 -30.50
N ARG A 264 -5.68 -34.46 -30.27
CA ARG A 264 -6.69 -35.15 -29.43
C ARG A 264 -8.04 -35.14 -30.13
#